data_AF-A0A954FBM4-F1
#
_entry.id   AF-A0A954FBM4-F1
#
_cell.length_a   1.000
_cell.length_b   1.000
_cell.length_c   1.000
_cell.angle_alpha   90.00
_cell.angle_beta   90.00
_cell.angle_gamma   90.00
#
_symmetry.space_group_name_H-M   'P 1'
#
loop_
_entity.id
_entity.type
_entity.pdbx_description
1 polymer ?
#
loop_
_entity_poly.entity_id
_entity_poly.type
_entity_poly.pdbx_seq_one_letter_code
_entity_poly.pdbx_strand_id
1 'polypeptide(L)'
;MPVIRDIVVILNLILLISLTAGCQKSQTTDLESKQESPTAEENPPVASEEKLSDLLLAIKTDEPMKAERFQAVKERFKQIGLAFQNFKDKNQYYLPTPEAHPEYYDENGRLKVSWRVHLLPFLGQNKLYEQFKLDEDWDSPHNAPLAENMPDVFRSPDTPADSNKTRFRIFEGKWNRTLDNILSPNTMFPRGTPTQNKDFLDGRNNTVMVVEAGPDQAVEWTSPTGLNGFHPLEELGYTAASIPVLRADGSIMSVSKKIDEKVWKIIIGPQDRTRLNWREFTVIESMLTPEELRQFNHLKQLASAFHTYREKYGQFPLADEHLAENKPLLSWRVHLLPFVDQADLYNEFHLDESWDSPHNKTLLKKIPDIYQFDSQVELGNTQAMTFSGKQTPFAAGRGPKGRDITDGFINTIQFVVAAPDTAVPWTKPGDLPFDPENPVKALGDLTSPEFIAVIMDSSIRYVPQNIPAQELSHLIQHKDGNVINFQLRRIIPY
;
A
#
# COMPACT_ATOMS: atom_id res chain seq x y z
N MET A 1 -35.88 37.51 -50.68
CA MET A 1 -35.59 36.40 -51.60
C MET A 1 -34.27 35.75 -51.19
N PRO A 2 -34.15 34.43 -51.42
CA PRO A 2 -33.22 33.46 -50.80
C PRO A 2 -32.03 33.13 -51.72
N VAL A 3 -31.19 32.09 -51.48
CA VAL A 3 -31.29 30.72 -52.10
C VAL A 3 -30.00 29.94 -51.71
N ILE A 4 -30.03 28.84 -50.93
CA ILE A 4 -30.17 27.36 -51.23
C ILE A 4 -28.79 26.63 -51.28
N ARG A 5 -28.48 25.69 -50.35
CA ARG A 5 -28.61 24.18 -50.30
C ARG A 5 -27.45 23.44 -51.02
N ASP A 6 -26.99 22.21 -50.69
CA ASP A 6 -27.57 20.93 -50.19
C ASP A 6 -26.52 20.15 -49.33
N ILE A 7 -26.80 19.45 -48.21
CA ILE A 7 -27.53 18.19 -47.91
C ILE A 7 -26.82 16.91 -48.40
N VAL A 8 -26.51 15.96 -47.47
CA VAL A 8 -27.02 14.55 -47.44
C VAL A 8 -26.80 13.91 -46.03
N VAL A 9 -27.91 13.48 -45.41
CA VAL A 9 -28.05 12.47 -44.34
C VAL A 9 -29.27 11.61 -44.71
N ILE A 10 -29.22 10.29 -44.45
CA ILE A 10 -30.30 9.32 -44.07
C ILE A 10 -29.78 7.90 -44.41
N LEU A 11 -29.52 6.96 -43.47
CA LEU A 11 -30.37 6.14 -42.58
C LEU A 11 -31.15 4.97 -43.23
N ASN A 12 -30.86 3.75 -42.72
CA ASN A 12 -31.68 2.52 -42.60
C ASN A 12 -32.13 1.82 -43.92
N LEU A 13 -32.17 0.48 -44.05
CA LEU A 13 -32.91 -0.49 -43.23
C LEU A 13 -32.62 -1.96 -43.69
N ILE A 14 -32.83 -2.86 -42.73
CA ILE A 14 -32.94 -4.34 -42.69
C ILE A 14 -33.69 -5.02 -43.86
N LEU A 15 -33.24 -6.23 -44.31
CA LEU A 15 -34.05 -7.47 -44.32
C LEU A 15 -33.24 -8.75 -44.64
N LEU A 16 -33.55 -9.82 -43.89
CA LEU A 16 -33.22 -11.23 -44.12
C LEU A 16 -33.65 -11.74 -45.52
N ILE A 17 -33.03 -12.82 -46.00
CA ILE A 17 -33.69 -14.13 -46.26
C ILE A 17 -32.63 -15.20 -46.61
N SER A 18 -32.75 -16.33 -45.93
CA SER A 18 -32.04 -17.60 -46.09
C SER A 18 -32.37 -18.27 -47.44
N LEU A 19 -31.46 -19.11 -47.97
CA LEU A 19 -31.83 -20.33 -48.71
C LEU A 19 -30.62 -21.27 -48.86
N THR A 20 -30.89 -22.55 -48.62
CA THR A 20 -29.98 -23.69 -48.54
C THR A 20 -29.90 -24.49 -49.83
N ALA A 21 -28.77 -25.19 -49.97
CA ALA A 21 -28.57 -26.53 -50.58
C ALA A 21 -28.37 -26.69 -52.10
N GLY A 22 -27.41 -27.59 -52.44
CA GLY A 22 -27.29 -28.28 -53.74
C GLY A 22 -25.85 -28.43 -54.24
N CYS A 23 -25.07 -29.40 -53.74
CA CYS A 23 -24.67 -30.65 -54.42
C CYS A 23 -24.03 -30.53 -55.82
N GLN A 24 -22.75 -30.95 -55.96
CA GLN A 24 -22.39 -32.05 -56.86
C GLN A 24 -20.97 -32.59 -56.64
N LYS A 25 -20.88 -33.92 -56.50
CA LYS A 25 -19.66 -34.75 -56.56
C LYS A 25 -19.19 -34.88 -58.00
N SER A 26 -17.88 -34.94 -58.21
CA SER A 26 -17.29 -35.85 -59.20
C SER A 26 -16.11 -36.61 -58.57
N GLN A 27 -16.17 -37.93 -58.67
CA GLN A 27 -15.04 -38.82 -58.47
C GLN A 27 -14.46 -39.13 -59.85
N THR A 28 -13.14 -39.13 -59.97
CA THR A 28 -12.45 -39.97 -60.95
C THR A 28 -11.10 -40.33 -60.36
N THR A 29 -10.89 -41.63 -60.24
CA THR A 29 -9.68 -42.34 -59.81
C THR A 29 -8.60 -42.27 -60.89
N ASP A 30 -7.33 -42.14 -60.49
CA ASP A 30 -6.21 -42.86 -61.13
C ASP A 30 -5.02 -42.99 -60.16
N LEU A 31 -4.27 -44.08 -60.37
CA LEU A 31 -3.33 -44.75 -59.48
C LEU A 31 -1.89 -44.24 -59.58
N GLU A 32 -1.17 -44.41 -58.46
CA GLU A 32 0.29 -44.62 -58.28
C GLU A 32 1.30 -43.49 -58.54
N SER A 33 1.95 -43.01 -57.46
CA SER A 33 3.35 -43.37 -57.17
C SER A 33 3.81 -42.81 -55.81
N LYS A 34 4.53 -43.66 -55.06
CA LYS A 34 5.16 -43.36 -53.76
C LYS A 34 6.31 -42.37 -53.92
N GLN A 35 6.34 -41.35 -53.05
CA GLN A 35 7.58 -40.77 -52.54
C GLN A 35 7.37 -40.36 -51.09
N GLU A 36 8.15 -40.96 -50.19
CA GLU A 36 8.20 -40.69 -48.76
C GLU A 36 8.77 -39.29 -48.48
N SER A 37 8.08 -38.53 -47.63
CA SER A 37 8.56 -37.31 -46.97
C SER A 37 8.07 -37.34 -45.52
N PRO A 38 8.84 -36.81 -44.56
CA PRO A 38 8.74 -37.20 -43.16
C PRO A 38 7.53 -36.58 -42.44
N THR A 39 7.15 -37.32 -41.40
CA THR A 39 6.18 -37.07 -40.34
C THR A 39 5.92 -35.61 -39.96
N ALA A 40 4.64 -35.34 -39.78
CA ALA A 40 4.06 -34.12 -39.22
C ALA A 40 4.76 -33.66 -37.94
N GLU A 41 4.99 -32.35 -37.88
CA GLU A 41 5.29 -31.59 -36.67
C GLU A 41 4.26 -31.93 -35.58
N GLU A 42 4.74 -32.44 -34.45
CA GLU A 42 3.98 -32.44 -33.20
C GLU A 42 3.68 -30.99 -32.83
N ASN A 43 2.38 -30.66 -32.70
CA ASN A 43 1.97 -29.41 -32.09
C ASN A 43 2.59 -29.28 -30.68
N PRO A 44 3.04 -28.07 -30.26
CA PRO A 44 3.52 -27.84 -28.91
C PRO A 44 2.40 -28.08 -27.88
N PRO A 45 2.74 -28.32 -26.59
CA PRO A 45 1.84 -29.01 -25.67
C PRO A 45 0.69 -28.12 -25.19
N VAL A 46 -0.52 -28.68 -25.19
CA VAL A 46 -1.78 -28.12 -24.65
C VAL A 46 -1.63 -27.65 -23.18
N ALA A 47 -0.67 -28.19 -22.44
CA ALA A 47 -0.44 -27.89 -21.02
C ALA A 47 -0.04 -26.43 -20.72
N SER A 48 0.60 -25.71 -21.65
CA SER A 48 1.00 -24.32 -21.40
C SER A 48 -0.14 -23.31 -21.58
N GLU A 49 -1.08 -23.60 -22.48
CA GLU A 49 -2.26 -22.75 -22.70
C GLU A 49 -3.28 -22.91 -21.56
N GLU A 50 -3.46 -24.14 -21.08
CA GLU A 50 -4.34 -24.44 -19.94
C GLU A 50 -3.86 -23.72 -18.67
N LYS A 51 -2.56 -23.80 -18.34
CA LYS A 51 -1.96 -23.09 -17.21
C LYS A 51 -2.08 -21.56 -17.31
N LEU A 52 -2.01 -20.99 -18.51
CA LEU A 52 -2.19 -19.56 -18.71
C LEU A 52 -3.65 -19.15 -18.51
N SER A 53 -4.59 -19.98 -18.97
CA SER A 53 -6.03 -19.76 -18.76
C SER A 53 -6.41 -19.77 -17.28
N ASP A 54 -5.85 -20.70 -16.50
CA ASP A 54 -6.07 -20.76 -15.04
C ASP A 54 -5.56 -19.51 -14.32
N LEU A 55 -4.39 -19.00 -14.74
CA LEU A 55 -3.83 -17.75 -14.20
C LEU A 55 -4.71 -16.53 -14.54
N LEU A 56 -5.25 -16.47 -15.76
CA LEU A 56 -6.17 -15.41 -16.18
C LEU A 56 -7.49 -15.48 -15.40
N LEU A 57 -7.96 -16.68 -15.03
CA LEU A 57 -9.14 -16.86 -14.19
C LEU A 57 -8.88 -16.47 -12.72
N ALA A 58 -7.64 -16.60 -12.23
CA ALA A 58 -7.27 -16.21 -10.88
C ALA A 58 -7.30 -14.69 -10.65
N ILE A 59 -7.13 -13.89 -11.71
CA ILE A 59 -7.20 -12.43 -11.64
C ILE A 59 -8.46 -11.92 -12.32
N LYS A 60 -9.28 -11.23 -11.54
CA LYS A 60 -10.39 -10.47 -12.10
C LYS A 60 -9.90 -9.12 -12.59
N THR A 61 -9.72 -9.00 -13.91
CA THR A 61 -9.23 -7.79 -14.56
C THR A 61 -10.08 -6.58 -14.18
N ASP A 62 -9.42 -5.47 -13.83
CA ASP A 62 -10.03 -4.20 -13.44
C ASP A 62 -10.96 -4.22 -12.20
N GLU A 63 -11.05 -5.35 -11.48
CA GLU A 63 -11.65 -5.39 -10.14
C GLU A 63 -10.62 -4.96 -9.06
N PRO A 64 -11.06 -4.40 -7.91
CA PRO A 64 -10.18 -4.08 -6.80
C PRO A 64 -9.38 -5.30 -6.33
N MET A 65 -8.09 -5.11 -6.03
CA MET A 65 -7.28 -6.15 -5.41
C MET A 65 -7.76 -6.40 -3.97
N LYS A 66 -7.65 -7.65 -3.50
CA LYS A 66 -7.86 -7.98 -2.09
C LYS A 66 -6.63 -7.59 -1.28
N ALA A 67 -6.82 -7.04 -0.08
CA ALA A 67 -5.72 -6.59 0.77
C ALA A 67 -4.78 -7.73 1.21
N GLU A 68 -5.30 -8.94 1.44
CA GLU A 68 -4.49 -10.14 1.74
C GLU A 68 -3.56 -10.48 0.57
N ARG A 69 -4.08 -10.35 -0.66
CA ARG A 69 -3.31 -10.61 -1.87
C ARG A 69 -2.19 -9.57 -2.00
N PHE A 70 -2.51 -8.29 -1.81
CA PHE A 70 -1.49 -7.24 -1.79
C PHE A 70 -0.42 -7.49 -0.74
N GLN A 71 -0.79 -7.96 0.47
CA GLN A 71 0.20 -8.34 1.50
C GLN A 71 1.13 -9.45 1.03
N ALA A 72 0.58 -10.50 0.42
CA ALA A 72 1.39 -11.59 -0.09
C ALA A 72 2.42 -11.10 -1.14
N VAL A 73 2.02 -10.20 -2.05
CA VAL A 73 2.95 -9.57 -3.01
C VAL A 73 3.96 -8.65 -2.31
N LYS A 74 3.52 -7.86 -1.34
CA LYS A 74 4.36 -6.93 -0.56
C LYS A 74 5.49 -7.67 0.15
N GLU A 75 5.24 -8.85 0.71
CA GLU A 75 6.30 -9.67 1.33
C GLU A 75 7.35 -10.14 0.32
N ARG A 76 6.95 -10.47 -0.91
CA ARG A 76 7.88 -10.81 -2.00
C ARG A 76 8.71 -9.59 -2.40
N PHE A 77 8.06 -8.44 -2.56
CA PHE A 77 8.73 -7.18 -2.92
C PHE A 77 9.69 -6.69 -1.84
N LYS A 78 9.40 -6.91 -0.55
CA LYS A 78 10.34 -6.59 0.55
C LYS A 78 11.65 -7.35 0.39
N GLN A 79 11.57 -8.65 0.11
CA GLN A 79 12.77 -9.49 -0.08
C GLN A 79 13.53 -9.09 -1.36
N ILE A 80 12.82 -8.86 -2.47
CA ILE A 80 13.43 -8.39 -3.73
C ILE A 80 14.11 -7.03 -3.54
N GLY A 81 13.43 -6.07 -2.91
CA GLY A 81 13.96 -4.74 -2.63
C GLY A 81 15.18 -4.80 -1.73
N LEU A 82 15.16 -5.60 -0.67
CA LEU A 82 16.32 -5.82 0.20
C LEU A 82 17.50 -6.43 -0.56
N ALA A 83 17.25 -7.41 -1.44
CA ALA A 83 18.29 -8.01 -2.27
C ALA A 83 18.93 -6.99 -3.22
N PHE A 84 18.14 -6.13 -3.87
CA PHE A 84 18.66 -5.03 -4.68
C PHE A 84 19.48 -4.03 -3.86
N GLN A 85 19.04 -3.66 -2.66
CA GLN A 85 19.82 -2.75 -1.79
C GLN A 85 21.15 -3.38 -1.39
N ASN A 86 21.15 -4.65 -0.96
CA ASN A 86 22.37 -5.37 -0.60
C ASN A 86 23.31 -5.54 -1.81
N PHE A 87 22.77 -5.82 -2.99
CA PHE A 87 23.53 -5.88 -4.24
C PHE A 87 24.21 -4.53 -4.50
N LYS A 88 23.45 -3.44 -4.46
CA LYS A 88 23.95 -2.08 -4.69
C LYS A 88 24.93 -1.62 -3.63
N ASP A 89 24.74 -1.98 -2.36
CA ASP A 89 25.69 -1.64 -1.30
C ASP A 89 27.03 -2.34 -1.50
N LYS A 90 27.01 -3.59 -1.99
CA LYS A 90 28.23 -4.35 -2.33
C LYS A 90 28.90 -3.84 -3.61
N ASN A 91 28.13 -3.49 -4.63
CA ASN A 91 28.63 -3.27 -5.99
C ASN A 91 28.52 -1.82 -6.50
N GLN A 92 27.97 -0.89 -5.72
CA GLN A 92 27.63 0.51 -6.07
C GLN A 92 26.51 0.69 -7.11
N TYR A 93 26.32 -0.28 -7.99
CA TYR A 93 25.31 -0.31 -9.05
C TYR A 93 24.18 -1.29 -8.73
N TYR A 94 22.99 -1.08 -9.31
CA TYR A 94 21.83 -1.95 -9.07
C TYR A 94 21.87 -3.29 -9.82
N LEU A 95 22.81 -3.46 -10.76
CA LEU A 95 23.11 -4.69 -11.50
C LEU A 95 24.63 -4.80 -11.73
N PRO A 96 25.17 -5.96 -12.16
CA PRO A 96 26.58 -6.08 -12.56
C PRO A 96 26.91 -5.08 -13.66
N THR A 97 28.16 -4.64 -13.79
CA THR A 97 28.56 -3.65 -14.80
C THR A 97 29.28 -4.34 -15.98
N PRO A 98 29.03 -3.97 -17.25
CA PRO A 98 29.76 -4.53 -18.39
C PRO A 98 31.28 -4.31 -18.30
N GLU A 99 31.74 -3.28 -17.61
CA GLU A 99 33.15 -2.99 -17.40
C GLU A 99 33.84 -4.04 -16.50
N ALA A 100 33.10 -4.62 -15.56
CA ALA A 100 33.62 -5.64 -14.63
C ALA A 100 33.30 -7.07 -15.11
N HIS A 101 32.17 -7.24 -15.79
CA HIS A 101 31.64 -8.52 -16.24
C HIS A 101 31.10 -8.43 -17.67
N PRO A 102 31.96 -8.19 -18.68
CA PRO A 102 31.52 -8.13 -20.07
C PRO A 102 30.87 -9.44 -20.54
N GLU A 103 31.27 -10.58 -19.96
CA GLU A 103 30.76 -11.91 -20.28
C GLU A 103 29.27 -12.09 -19.98
N TYR A 104 28.73 -11.33 -19.02
CA TYR A 104 27.30 -11.39 -18.63
C TYR A 104 26.37 -10.75 -19.65
N TYR A 105 26.90 -10.08 -20.68
CA TYR A 105 26.13 -9.27 -21.61
C TYR A 105 26.15 -9.83 -23.03
N ASP A 106 25.03 -9.67 -23.73
CA ASP A 106 24.94 -9.87 -25.17
C ASP A 106 25.46 -8.66 -25.95
N GLU A 107 25.49 -8.78 -27.28
CA GLU A 107 25.92 -7.72 -28.20
C GLU A 107 25.07 -6.45 -28.13
N ASN A 108 23.86 -6.53 -27.57
CA ASN A 108 22.92 -5.41 -27.40
C ASN A 108 22.99 -4.77 -26.01
N GLY A 109 23.93 -5.21 -25.16
CA GLY A 109 24.08 -4.74 -23.79
C GLY A 109 22.98 -5.22 -22.84
N ARG A 110 22.26 -6.29 -23.17
CA ARG A 110 21.33 -6.96 -22.26
C ARG A 110 22.05 -8.07 -21.52
N LEU A 111 21.68 -8.31 -20.26
CA LEU A 111 22.18 -9.47 -19.52
C LEU A 111 21.72 -10.77 -20.18
N LYS A 112 22.60 -11.77 -20.27
CA LYS A 112 22.28 -13.10 -20.83
C LYS A 112 21.32 -13.90 -19.96
N VAL A 113 21.40 -13.70 -18.64
CA VAL A 113 20.47 -14.25 -17.64
C VAL A 113 19.74 -13.13 -16.90
N SER A 114 18.59 -13.45 -16.29
CA SER A 114 17.78 -12.46 -15.58
C SER A 114 18.51 -11.76 -14.44
N TRP A 115 18.16 -10.49 -14.19
CA TRP A 115 18.50 -9.78 -12.96
C TRP A 115 18.13 -10.59 -11.71
N ARG A 116 17.08 -11.42 -11.78
CA ARG A 116 16.64 -12.33 -10.70
C ARG A 116 17.74 -13.32 -10.33
N VAL A 117 18.47 -13.85 -11.32
CA VAL A 117 19.61 -14.76 -11.12
C VAL A 117 20.73 -14.05 -10.36
N HIS A 118 21.05 -12.81 -10.74
CA HIS A 118 22.09 -12.02 -10.06
C HIS A 118 21.74 -11.63 -8.62
N LEU A 119 20.46 -11.66 -8.22
CA LEU A 119 20.03 -11.43 -6.85
C LEU A 119 20.07 -12.68 -5.97
N LEU A 120 20.20 -13.89 -6.53
CA LEU A 120 20.17 -15.15 -5.78
C LEU A 120 21.14 -15.18 -4.58
N PRO A 121 22.41 -14.73 -4.69
CA PRO A 121 23.32 -14.71 -3.54
C PRO A 121 22.80 -13.86 -2.36
N PHE A 122 22.09 -12.78 -2.66
CA PHE A 122 21.52 -11.85 -1.67
C PHE A 122 20.17 -12.33 -1.11
N LEU A 123 19.61 -13.38 -1.71
CA LEU A 123 18.39 -14.09 -1.28
C LEU A 123 18.73 -15.42 -0.57
N GLY A 124 20.01 -15.69 -0.30
CA GLY A 124 20.47 -16.94 0.32
C GLY A 124 20.52 -18.14 -0.64
N GLN A 125 20.31 -17.93 -1.94
CA GLN A 125 20.21 -18.97 -2.98
C GLN A 125 21.57 -19.22 -3.69
N ASN A 126 22.68 -19.20 -2.93
CA ASN A 126 24.04 -19.34 -3.49
C ASN A 126 24.23 -20.65 -4.28
N LYS A 127 23.70 -21.77 -3.78
CA LYS A 127 23.80 -23.07 -4.46
C LYS A 127 23.11 -23.11 -5.81
N LEU A 128 22.02 -22.37 -5.97
CA LEU A 128 21.32 -22.27 -7.26
C LEU A 128 22.07 -21.31 -8.18
N TYR A 129 22.58 -20.19 -7.66
CA TYR A 129 23.38 -19.24 -8.42
C TYR A 129 24.62 -19.88 -9.05
N GLU A 130 25.34 -20.70 -8.30
CA GLU A 130 26.56 -21.41 -8.77
C GLU A 130 26.30 -22.41 -9.90
N GLN A 131 25.04 -22.81 -10.13
CA GLN A 131 24.68 -23.71 -11.23
C GLN A 131 24.54 -22.97 -12.57
N PHE A 132 24.24 -21.68 -12.55
CA PHE A 132 24.09 -20.90 -13.78
C PHE A 132 25.45 -20.60 -14.41
N LYS A 133 25.52 -20.76 -15.74
CA LYS A 133 26.61 -20.22 -16.55
C LYS A 133 26.21 -18.83 -17.01
N LEU A 134 26.81 -17.82 -16.38
CA LEU A 134 26.43 -16.42 -16.59
C LEU A 134 26.96 -15.85 -17.92
N ASP A 135 27.86 -16.56 -18.58
CA ASP A 135 28.39 -16.27 -19.91
C ASP A 135 27.58 -16.92 -21.05
N GLU A 136 26.60 -17.76 -20.72
CA GLU A 136 25.65 -18.39 -21.64
C GLU A 136 24.25 -17.77 -21.49
N ASP A 137 23.45 -17.81 -22.55
CA ASP A 137 22.06 -17.34 -22.51
C ASP A 137 21.20 -18.17 -21.54
N TRP A 138 20.16 -17.55 -20.99
CA TRP A 138 19.22 -18.15 -20.06
C TRP A 138 18.55 -19.43 -20.61
N ASP A 139 18.35 -19.51 -21.91
CA ASP A 139 17.74 -20.61 -22.65
C ASP A 139 18.78 -21.54 -23.33
N SER A 140 20.06 -21.39 -22.99
CA SER A 140 21.09 -22.34 -23.40
C SER A 140 20.77 -23.77 -22.89
N PRO A 141 21.28 -24.83 -23.55
CA PRO A 141 21.08 -26.21 -23.10
C PRO A 141 21.48 -26.47 -21.64
N HIS A 142 22.43 -25.68 -21.10
CA HIS A 142 22.85 -25.76 -19.70
C HIS A 142 21.92 -25.00 -18.75
N ASN A 143 21.55 -23.75 -19.07
CA ASN A 143 20.78 -22.90 -18.17
C ASN A 143 19.27 -23.19 -18.21
N ALA A 144 18.71 -23.60 -19.35
CA ALA A 144 17.26 -23.80 -19.51
C ALA A 144 16.64 -24.75 -18.47
N PRO A 145 17.26 -25.92 -18.11
CA PRO A 145 16.72 -26.80 -17.08
C PRO A 145 16.65 -26.16 -15.68
N LEU A 146 17.48 -25.14 -15.39
CA LEU A 146 17.49 -24.48 -14.08
C LEU A 146 16.23 -23.65 -13.82
N ALA A 147 15.44 -23.36 -14.86
CA ALA A 147 14.19 -22.63 -14.76
C ALA A 147 13.17 -23.31 -13.83
N GLU A 148 13.20 -24.64 -13.73
CA GLU A 148 12.33 -25.42 -12.84
C GLU A 148 12.54 -25.08 -11.35
N ASN A 149 13.71 -24.54 -10.99
CA ASN A 149 14.09 -24.24 -9.62
C ASN A 149 13.78 -22.79 -9.20
N MET A 150 12.68 -22.21 -9.71
CA MET A 150 12.30 -20.82 -9.39
C MET A 150 12.11 -20.62 -7.88
N PRO A 151 12.90 -19.74 -7.23
CA PRO A 151 12.66 -19.38 -5.83
C PRO A 151 11.28 -18.72 -5.64
N ASP A 152 10.58 -19.09 -4.57
CA ASP A 152 9.23 -18.57 -4.27
C ASP A 152 9.16 -17.05 -4.08
N VAL A 153 10.29 -16.40 -3.78
CA VAL A 153 10.38 -14.94 -3.73
C VAL A 153 10.05 -14.28 -5.07
N PHE A 154 10.24 -14.97 -6.20
CA PHE A 154 9.89 -14.48 -7.53
C PHE A 154 8.51 -14.95 -8.01
N ARG A 155 7.77 -15.72 -7.20
CA ARG A 155 6.46 -16.27 -7.54
C ARG A 155 5.36 -15.31 -7.07
N SER A 156 4.46 -14.93 -7.99
CA SER A 156 3.23 -14.23 -7.61
C SER A 156 2.33 -15.18 -6.79
N PRO A 157 1.55 -14.70 -5.80
CA PRO A 157 0.78 -15.56 -4.89
C PRO A 157 -0.15 -16.56 -5.59
N ASP A 158 -0.75 -16.17 -6.72
CA ASP A 158 -1.72 -16.98 -7.45
C ASP A 158 -1.07 -17.82 -8.57
N THR A 159 0.27 -17.80 -8.66
CA THR A 159 0.99 -18.56 -9.67
C THR A 159 1.23 -19.99 -9.18
N PRO A 160 0.88 -21.04 -9.96
CA PRO A 160 1.08 -22.42 -9.57
C PRO A 160 2.51 -22.69 -9.09
N ALA A 161 2.66 -23.55 -8.07
CA ALA A 161 3.95 -23.84 -7.45
C ALA A 161 4.96 -24.50 -8.41
N ASP A 162 4.46 -25.23 -9.41
CA ASP A 162 5.25 -25.90 -10.46
C ASP A 162 5.52 -25.00 -11.67
N SER A 163 5.01 -23.76 -11.69
CA SER A 163 5.31 -22.80 -12.75
C SER A 163 6.75 -22.29 -12.63
N ASN A 164 7.40 -22.04 -13.76
CA ASN A 164 8.67 -21.31 -13.85
C ASN A 164 8.48 -19.85 -14.29
N LYS A 165 7.22 -19.40 -14.44
CA LYS A 165 6.90 -18.04 -14.87
C LYS A 165 6.70 -17.09 -13.70
N THR A 166 7.19 -15.88 -13.86
CA THR A 166 7.04 -14.78 -12.91
C THR A 166 6.32 -13.59 -13.55
N ARG A 167 5.52 -12.92 -12.72
CA ARG A 167 4.81 -11.68 -13.04
C ARG A 167 5.54 -10.44 -12.52
N PHE A 168 6.60 -10.61 -11.72
CA PHE A 168 7.36 -9.51 -11.16
C PHE A 168 8.36 -9.02 -12.19
N ARG A 169 8.04 -7.94 -12.89
CA ARG A 169 8.81 -7.42 -14.02
C ARG A 169 9.45 -6.07 -13.68
N ILE A 170 10.47 -5.71 -14.44
CA ILE A 170 11.11 -4.40 -14.44
C ILE A 170 10.83 -3.71 -15.79
N PHE A 171 10.93 -2.38 -15.85
CA PHE A 171 10.95 -1.67 -17.12
C PHE A 171 12.39 -1.59 -17.66
N GLU A 172 12.64 -2.22 -18.80
CA GLU A 172 13.94 -2.16 -19.48
C GLU A 172 14.03 -0.87 -20.29
N GLY A 173 15.17 -0.20 -20.18
CA GLY A 173 15.39 1.11 -20.79
C GLY A 173 16.70 1.21 -21.56
N LYS A 174 17.11 2.45 -21.79
CA LYS A 174 18.39 2.82 -22.38
C LYS A 174 18.84 4.16 -21.83
N TRP A 175 20.13 4.43 -21.98
CA TRP A 175 20.67 5.77 -21.82
C TRP A 175 20.32 6.62 -23.03
N ASN A 176 19.70 7.78 -22.79
CA ASN A 176 19.39 8.77 -23.80
C ASN A 176 20.21 10.04 -23.54
N ARG A 177 20.51 10.79 -24.60
CA ARG A 177 21.02 12.16 -24.46
C ARG A 177 19.85 13.13 -24.46
N THR A 178 19.77 13.97 -23.43
CA THR A 178 18.81 15.08 -23.38
C THR A 178 19.19 16.18 -24.38
N LEU A 179 18.32 17.17 -24.58
CA LEU A 179 18.61 18.35 -25.40
C LEU A 179 19.88 19.10 -24.92
N ASP A 180 20.17 19.04 -23.62
CA ASP A 180 21.35 19.64 -23.00
C ASP A 180 22.60 18.72 -23.07
N ASN A 181 22.55 17.66 -23.88
CA ASN A 181 23.63 16.68 -24.05
C ASN A 181 24.01 15.94 -22.74
N ILE A 182 23.09 15.88 -21.78
CA ILE A 182 23.26 15.13 -20.53
C ILE A 182 22.81 13.69 -20.79
N LEU A 183 23.64 12.73 -20.41
CA LEU A 183 23.31 11.31 -20.51
C LEU A 183 22.40 10.94 -19.33
N SER A 184 21.18 10.50 -19.64
CA SER A 184 20.12 10.20 -18.67
C SER A 184 19.44 8.87 -19.00
N PRO A 185 19.24 7.97 -18.02
CA PRO A 185 18.53 6.73 -18.25
C PRO A 185 17.02 7.01 -18.22
N ASN A 186 16.26 6.39 -19.12
CA ASN A 186 14.79 6.53 -19.14
C ASN A 186 14.06 5.55 -18.23
N THR A 187 14.77 4.57 -17.66
CA THR A 187 14.28 3.67 -16.61
C THR A 187 15.39 3.43 -15.60
N MET A 188 15.06 2.82 -14.46
CA MET A 188 16.06 2.36 -13.50
C MET A 188 16.99 1.25 -14.06
N PHE A 189 16.55 0.52 -15.08
CA PHE A 189 17.24 -0.63 -15.65
C PHE A 189 17.55 -0.45 -17.15
N PRO A 190 18.48 0.45 -17.50
CA PRO A 190 18.92 0.61 -18.88
C PRO A 190 19.77 -0.59 -19.32
N ARG A 191 19.72 -0.92 -20.62
CA ARG A 191 20.73 -1.79 -21.23
C ARG A 191 22.12 -1.15 -21.16
N GLY A 192 23.14 -1.98 -21.04
CA GLY A 192 24.53 -1.60 -20.86
C GLY A 192 24.84 -1.24 -19.41
N THR A 193 25.43 -0.06 -19.19
CA THR A 193 25.83 0.42 -17.87
C THR A 193 24.61 0.57 -16.95
N PRO A 194 24.56 -0.12 -15.80
CA PRO A 194 23.44 0.02 -14.86
C PRO A 194 23.40 1.39 -14.17
N THR A 195 22.26 1.68 -13.54
CA THR A 195 22.13 2.87 -12.68
C THR A 195 22.77 2.68 -11.30
N GLN A 196 23.08 3.81 -10.68
CA GLN A 196 23.53 3.97 -9.30
C GLN A 196 22.77 5.13 -8.63
N ASN A 197 22.96 5.34 -7.33
CA ASN A 197 22.16 6.31 -6.56
C ASN A 197 22.17 7.75 -7.11
N LYS A 198 23.29 8.20 -7.70
CA LYS A 198 23.39 9.56 -8.25
C LYS A 198 22.53 9.77 -9.52
N ASP A 199 22.06 8.69 -10.12
CA ASP A 199 21.27 8.73 -11.36
C ASP A 199 19.77 8.96 -11.09
N PHE A 200 19.36 9.10 -9.83
CA PHE A 200 17.97 9.36 -9.41
C PHE A 200 17.80 10.84 -9.04
N LEU A 201 17.62 11.70 -10.04
CA LEU A 201 17.61 13.16 -9.85
C LEU A 201 16.29 13.71 -9.30
N ASP A 202 15.18 13.01 -9.52
CA ASP A 202 13.88 13.29 -8.88
C ASP A 202 13.74 12.65 -7.48
N GLY A 203 14.66 11.75 -7.13
CA GLY A 203 14.70 11.04 -5.85
C GLY A 203 14.19 9.60 -5.97
N ARG A 204 14.85 8.66 -5.28
CA ARG A 204 14.56 7.21 -5.38
C ARG A 204 13.12 6.81 -4.98
N ASN A 205 12.44 7.64 -4.20
CA ASN A 205 11.04 7.42 -3.85
C ASN A 205 10.06 7.81 -4.98
N ASN A 206 10.55 8.38 -6.08
CA ASN A 206 9.75 8.73 -7.25
C ASN A 206 9.90 7.75 -8.42
N THR A 207 10.75 6.73 -8.29
CA THR A 207 11.03 5.78 -9.37
C THR A 207 10.54 4.37 -9.06
N VAL A 208 9.80 3.78 -9.98
CA VAL A 208 9.38 2.37 -10.01
C VAL A 208 10.61 1.49 -10.27
N MET A 209 10.80 0.48 -9.41
CA MET A 209 11.80 -0.56 -9.58
C MET A 209 11.16 -1.83 -10.16
N VAL A 210 10.19 -2.42 -9.46
CA VAL A 210 9.52 -3.67 -9.86
C VAL A 210 8.01 -3.47 -9.85
N VAL A 211 7.32 -4.05 -10.83
CA VAL A 211 5.85 -4.10 -10.91
C VAL A 211 5.38 -5.54 -10.95
N GLU A 212 4.18 -5.80 -10.44
CA GLU A 212 3.46 -7.05 -10.70
C GLU A 212 2.57 -6.87 -11.93
N ALA A 213 3.01 -7.38 -13.07
CA ALA A 213 2.25 -7.35 -14.32
C ALA A 213 1.14 -8.42 -14.34
N GLY A 214 0.29 -8.38 -15.36
CA GLY A 214 -0.73 -9.37 -15.64
C GLY A 214 -0.11 -10.74 -15.95
N PRO A 215 -0.89 -11.83 -15.81
CA PRO A 215 -0.42 -13.18 -16.10
C PRO A 215 -0.14 -13.40 -17.59
N ASP A 216 -0.78 -12.62 -18.47
CA ASP A 216 -0.48 -12.53 -19.91
C ASP A 216 0.92 -11.96 -20.19
N GLN A 217 1.48 -11.22 -19.24
CA GLN A 217 2.83 -10.65 -19.30
C GLN A 217 3.83 -11.46 -18.45
N ALA A 218 3.48 -12.67 -18.03
CA ALA A 218 4.39 -13.52 -17.27
C ALA A 218 5.48 -14.11 -18.17
N VAL A 219 6.73 -14.05 -17.70
CA VAL A 219 7.91 -14.61 -18.41
C VAL A 219 8.58 -15.66 -17.55
N GLU A 220 9.33 -16.56 -18.17
CA GLU A 220 10.23 -17.43 -17.42
C GLU A 220 11.18 -16.59 -16.55
N TRP A 221 11.37 -16.97 -15.29
CA TRP A 221 12.07 -16.11 -14.32
C TRP A 221 13.56 -15.90 -14.62
N THR A 222 14.17 -16.85 -15.33
CA THR A 222 15.55 -16.82 -15.84
C THR A 222 15.71 -15.90 -17.06
N SER A 223 14.62 -15.55 -17.75
CA SER A 223 14.65 -14.64 -18.89
C SER A 223 15.01 -13.21 -18.45
N PRO A 224 15.97 -12.55 -19.13
CA PRO A 224 16.38 -11.17 -18.85
C PRO A 224 15.42 -10.11 -19.37
N THR A 225 14.35 -10.50 -20.06
CA THR A 225 13.43 -9.57 -20.72
C THR A 225 12.63 -8.71 -19.73
N GLY A 226 12.76 -7.40 -19.85
CA GLY A 226 11.93 -6.41 -19.16
C GLY A 226 10.73 -5.96 -19.99
N LEU A 227 9.86 -5.17 -19.36
CA LEU A 227 8.75 -4.46 -19.99
C LEU A 227 9.24 -3.21 -20.71
N ASN A 228 8.52 -2.81 -21.75
CA ASN A 228 8.77 -1.57 -22.46
C ASN A 228 8.13 -0.36 -21.74
N GLY A 229 8.93 0.65 -21.41
CA GLY A 229 8.43 1.88 -20.77
C GLY A 229 7.69 2.85 -21.70
N PHE A 230 7.65 2.63 -23.01
CA PHE A 230 6.97 3.51 -23.98
C PHE A 230 5.44 3.36 -23.97
N HIS A 231 4.94 2.15 -23.69
CA HIS A 231 3.51 1.84 -23.61
C HIS A 231 3.21 1.04 -22.33
N PRO A 232 3.42 1.64 -21.14
CA PRO A 232 3.44 0.90 -19.90
C PRO A 232 2.11 0.19 -19.59
N LEU A 233 0.96 0.77 -19.94
CA LEU A 233 -0.34 0.16 -19.69
C LEU A 233 -0.58 -1.11 -20.52
N GLU A 234 -0.08 -1.15 -21.76
CA GLU A 234 -0.15 -2.34 -22.61
C GLU A 234 0.76 -3.44 -22.06
N GLU A 235 1.97 -3.05 -21.66
CA GLU A 235 3.00 -3.94 -21.10
C GLU A 235 2.68 -4.45 -19.69
N LEU A 236 1.79 -3.78 -18.97
CA LEU A 236 1.27 -4.25 -17.69
C LEU A 236 0.20 -5.33 -17.86
N GLY A 237 -0.50 -5.38 -19.00
CA GLY A 237 -1.44 -6.45 -19.34
C GLY A 237 -2.71 -6.51 -18.48
N TYR A 238 -3.25 -7.72 -18.32
CA TYR A 238 -4.49 -8.00 -17.59
C TYR A 238 -4.27 -8.04 -16.08
N THR A 239 -4.30 -6.86 -15.45
CA THR A 239 -4.19 -6.71 -14.00
C THR A 239 -5.54 -6.38 -13.33
N ALA A 240 -5.57 -6.49 -12.00
CA ALA A 240 -6.56 -5.84 -11.16
C ALA A 240 -6.58 -4.30 -11.38
N ALA A 241 -7.55 -3.62 -10.79
CA ALA A 241 -7.71 -2.16 -10.85
C ALA A 241 -6.49 -1.38 -10.30
N SER A 242 -5.67 -2.06 -9.51
CA SER A 242 -4.47 -1.53 -8.87
C SER A 242 -3.29 -2.48 -9.08
N ILE A 243 -2.09 -1.91 -9.12
CA ILE A 243 -0.84 -2.58 -9.50
C ILE A 243 0.16 -2.40 -8.34
N PRO A 244 0.60 -3.51 -7.72
CA PRO A 244 1.68 -3.47 -6.75
C PRO A 244 2.97 -2.99 -7.40
N VAL A 245 3.61 -2.02 -6.75
CA VAL A 245 4.85 -1.38 -7.18
C VAL A 245 5.85 -1.38 -6.02
N LEU A 246 7.06 -1.86 -6.30
CA LEU A 246 8.25 -1.62 -5.49
C LEU A 246 9.00 -0.42 -6.07
N ARG A 247 9.33 0.57 -5.25
CA ARG A 247 10.07 1.77 -5.65
C ARG A 247 11.56 1.65 -5.34
N ALA A 248 12.38 2.53 -5.93
CA ALA A 248 13.85 2.48 -5.80
C ALA A 248 14.36 2.81 -4.38
N ASP A 249 13.54 3.41 -3.52
CA ASP A 249 13.81 3.61 -2.09
C ASP A 249 13.49 2.37 -1.23
N GLY A 250 12.92 1.31 -1.83
CA GLY A 250 12.50 0.09 -1.16
C GLY A 250 11.08 0.12 -0.59
N SER A 251 10.38 1.25 -0.70
CA SER A 251 8.97 1.33 -0.30
C SER A 251 8.06 0.65 -1.33
N ILE A 252 6.91 0.17 -0.86
CA ILE A 252 5.98 -0.64 -1.64
C ILE A 252 4.59 -0.04 -1.49
N MET A 253 3.86 0.05 -2.60
CA MET A 253 2.51 0.60 -2.65
C MET A 253 1.68 -0.02 -3.78
N SER A 254 0.38 0.18 -3.73
CA SER A 254 -0.54 -0.17 -4.81
C SER A 254 -0.87 1.09 -5.61
N VAL A 255 -0.68 1.07 -6.92
CA VAL A 255 -0.90 2.20 -7.82
C VAL A 255 -2.12 1.92 -8.68
N SER A 256 -3.04 2.89 -8.78
CA SER A 256 -4.21 2.76 -9.65
C SER A 256 -3.79 2.54 -11.10
N LYS A 257 -4.30 1.49 -11.75
CA LYS A 257 -4.10 1.23 -13.19
C LYS A 257 -4.70 2.36 -14.04
N LYS A 258 -5.72 3.06 -13.53
CA LYS A 258 -6.48 4.09 -14.25
C LYS A 258 -5.76 5.44 -14.37
N ILE A 259 -4.55 5.56 -13.83
CA ILE A 259 -3.80 6.81 -13.96
C ILE A 259 -3.33 7.01 -15.38
N ASP A 260 -3.14 8.27 -15.76
CA ASP A 260 -2.70 8.64 -17.09
C ASP A 260 -1.35 7.95 -17.42
N GLU A 261 -1.23 7.45 -18.66
CA GLU A 261 -0.01 6.80 -19.15
C GLU A 261 1.22 7.71 -19.02
N LYS A 262 1.04 9.03 -19.10
CA LYS A 262 2.08 10.03 -18.84
C LYS A 262 2.58 9.96 -17.40
N VAL A 263 1.70 9.72 -16.42
CA VAL A 263 2.10 9.54 -15.02
C VAL A 263 2.89 8.24 -14.85
N TRP A 264 2.48 7.16 -15.52
CA TRP A 264 3.28 5.92 -15.56
C TRP A 264 4.68 6.17 -16.12
N LYS A 265 4.78 6.87 -17.26
CA LYS A 265 6.08 7.23 -17.86
C LYS A 265 6.95 8.06 -16.92
N ILE A 266 6.34 8.96 -16.16
CA ILE A 266 7.05 9.77 -15.15
C ILE A 266 7.61 8.88 -14.04
N ILE A 267 6.77 8.05 -13.40
CA ILE A 267 7.24 7.22 -12.28
C ILE A 267 8.21 6.11 -12.70
N ILE A 268 8.29 5.74 -13.98
CA ILE A 268 9.28 4.79 -14.50
C ILE A 268 10.66 5.46 -14.65
N GLY A 269 10.68 6.75 -14.97
CA GLY A 269 11.90 7.54 -15.17
C GLY A 269 12.54 7.98 -13.85
N PRO A 270 13.88 7.93 -13.73
CA PRO A 270 14.59 8.42 -12.54
C PRO A 270 15.13 9.86 -12.65
N GLN A 271 14.90 10.55 -13.78
CA GLN A 271 15.52 11.86 -14.06
C GLN A 271 14.61 12.90 -14.68
N ASP A 272 13.29 12.73 -14.65
CA ASP A 272 12.39 13.70 -15.28
C ASP A 272 12.17 14.96 -14.42
N ARG A 273 12.66 14.94 -13.16
CA ARG A 273 12.59 16.04 -12.17
C ARG A 273 11.16 16.46 -11.80
N THR A 274 10.17 15.65 -12.14
CA THR A 274 8.78 15.86 -11.79
C THR A 274 8.56 15.41 -10.35
N ARG A 275 8.00 16.29 -9.53
CA ARG A 275 7.52 15.90 -8.20
C ARG A 275 6.05 15.52 -8.29
N LEU A 276 5.76 14.26 -8.00
CA LEU A 276 4.40 13.75 -7.95
C LEU A 276 3.90 13.68 -6.50
N ASN A 277 2.62 13.98 -6.32
CA ASN A 277 1.92 13.66 -5.10
C ASN A 277 1.36 12.24 -5.20
N TRP A 278 2.16 11.26 -4.78
CA TRP A 278 1.81 9.84 -4.82
C TRP A 278 0.43 9.51 -4.24
N ARG A 279 -0.06 10.29 -3.26
CA ARG A 279 -1.37 10.09 -2.63
C ARG A 279 -2.53 10.19 -3.63
N GLU A 280 -2.37 10.94 -4.72
CA GLU A 280 -3.44 11.14 -5.72
C GLU A 280 -3.75 9.87 -6.51
N PHE A 281 -2.82 8.90 -6.53
CA PHE A 281 -2.96 7.68 -7.33
C PHE A 281 -2.60 6.41 -6.58
N THR A 282 -2.32 6.52 -5.29
CA THR A 282 -2.18 5.37 -4.39
C THR A 282 -3.54 4.76 -4.12
N VAL A 283 -3.66 3.45 -4.27
CA VAL A 283 -4.80 2.69 -3.76
C VAL A 283 -4.41 2.15 -2.39
N ILE A 284 -5.20 2.47 -1.37
CA ILE A 284 -5.01 1.92 -0.02
C ILE A 284 -5.66 0.54 -0.01
N GLU A 285 -4.83 -0.50 -0.06
CA GLU A 285 -5.27 -1.89 0.02
C GLU A 285 -5.50 -2.25 1.49
N SER A 286 -6.66 -1.91 2.03
CA SER A 286 -6.97 -2.10 3.44
C SER A 286 -7.77 -3.39 3.69
N MET A 287 -7.41 -4.11 4.76
CA MET A 287 -8.27 -5.15 5.35
C MET A 287 -9.44 -4.55 6.11
N LEU A 288 -9.40 -3.24 6.39
CA LEU A 288 -10.46 -2.51 7.07
C LEU A 288 -11.56 -2.18 6.06
N THR A 289 -12.81 -2.29 6.51
CA THR A 289 -13.96 -1.71 5.79
C THR A 289 -13.78 -0.19 5.63
N PRO A 290 -14.49 0.45 4.67
CA PRO A 290 -14.41 1.90 4.50
C PRO A 290 -14.72 2.70 5.78
N GLU A 291 -15.61 2.17 6.63
CA GLU A 291 -15.94 2.79 7.92
C GLU A 291 -14.80 2.66 8.93
N GLU A 292 -14.25 1.45 9.10
CA GLU A 292 -13.09 1.23 9.98
C GLU A 292 -11.86 2.03 9.52
N LEU A 293 -11.66 2.22 8.21
CA LEU A 293 -10.58 3.04 7.67
C LEU A 293 -10.80 4.54 7.98
N ARG A 294 -12.05 5.03 7.87
CA ARG A 294 -12.39 6.39 8.32
C ARG A 294 -12.10 6.58 9.80
N GLN A 295 -12.60 5.68 10.64
CA GLN A 295 -12.36 5.71 12.09
C GLN A 295 -10.86 5.67 12.42
N PHE A 296 -10.09 4.80 11.74
CA PHE A 296 -8.65 4.75 11.90
C PHE A 296 -7.99 6.10 11.60
N ASN A 297 -8.37 6.76 10.51
CA ASN A 297 -7.83 8.07 10.16
C ASN A 297 -8.20 9.15 11.18
N HIS A 298 -9.43 9.16 11.70
CA HIS A 298 -9.85 10.06 12.78
C HIS A 298 -8.97 9.88 14.03
N LEU A 299 -8.77 8.62 14.46
CA LEU A 299 -7.92 8.29 15.61
C LEU A 299 -6.47 8.72 15.41
N LYS A 300 -5.92 8.52 14.20
CA LYS A 300 -4.55 8.96 13.87
C LYS A 300 -4.41 10.48 13.89
N GLN A 301 -5.40 11.21 13.37
CA GLN A 301 -5.39 12.67 13.38
C GLN A 301 -5.49 13.21 14.82
N LEU A 302 -6.36 12.63 15.65
CA LEU A 302 -6.47 12.98 17.07
C LEU A 302 -5.17 12.69 17.82
N ALA A 303 -4.59 11.50 17.66
CA ALA A 303 -3.30 11.16 18.28
C ALA A 303 -2.22 12.18 17.90
N SER A 304 -2.13 12.53 16.61
CA SER A 304 -1.20 13.56 16.13
C SER A 304 -1.45 14.90 16.80
N ALA A 305 -2.70 15.33 16.95
CA ALA A 305 -3.05 16.60 17.59
C ALA A 305 -2.61 16.67 19.06
N PHE A 306 -2.74 15.57 19.82
CA PHE A 306 -2.19 15.48 21.18
C PHE A 306 -0.68 15.72 21.22
N HIS A 307 0.07 15.16 20.27
CA HIS A 307 1.52 15.34 20.18
C HIS A 307 1.89 16.76 19.76
N THR A 308 1.24 17.32 18.74
CA THR A 308 1.47 18.72 18.33
C THR A 308 1.16 19.70 19.46
N TYR A 309 0.08 19.46 20.23
CA TYR A 309 -0.23 20.23 21.42
C TYR A 309 0.91 20.14 22.45
N ARG A 310 1.38 18.93 22.76
CA ARG A 310 2.50 18.71 23.69
C ARG A 310 3.78 19.39 23.24
N GLU A 311 4.10 19.37 21.95
CA GLU A 311 5.28 20.04 21.42
C GLU A 311 5.20 21.55 21.61
N LYS A 312 4.01 22.15 21.39
CA LYS A 312 3.78 23.58 21.56
C LYS A 312 3.78 24.02 23.02
N TYR A 313 3.12 23.27 23.91
CA TYR A 313 2.87 23.67 25.31
C TYR A 313 3.75 22.94 26.34
N GLY A 314 4.58 21.99 25.92
CA GLY A 314 5.46 21.19 26.78
C GLY A 314 4.76 20.07 27.58
N GLN A 315 3.44 19.93 27.45
CA GLN A 315 2.61 18.94 28.14
C GLN A 315 1.37 18.60 27.31
N PHE A 316 0.79 17.42 27.54
CA PHE A 316 -0.47 17.06 26.89
C PHE A 316 -1.64 17.96 27.37
N PRO A 317 -2.78 18.00 26.63
CA PRO A 317 -3.92 18.86 26.94
C PRO A 317 -4.38 18.82 28.40
N LEU A 318 -5.03 19.93 28.79
CA LEU A 318 -5.25 20.46 30.14
C LEU A 318 -4.06 21.31 30.65
N ALA A 319 -3.65 22.34 29.91
CA ALA A 319 -2.63 23.29 30.38
C ALA A 319 -3.16 24.29 31.43
N ASP A 320 -2.25 24.85 32.24
CA ASP A 320 -2.58 25.81 33.31
C ASP A 320 -3.42 27.00 32.86
N GLU A 321 -3.10 27.52 31.67
CA GLU A 321 -3.78 28.65 31.05
C GLU A 321 -5.25 28.39 30.66
N HIS A 322 -5.73 27.16 30.83
CA HIS A 322 -7.11 26.74 30.51
C HIS A 322 -7.88 26.23 31.73
N LEU A 323 -7.36 26.49 32.94
CA LEU A 323 -8.00 26.10 34.20
C LEU A 323 -8.57 27.33 34.92
N ALA A 324 -9.81 27.24 35.39
CA ALA A 324 -10.40 28.16 36.36
C ALA A 324 -10.60 27.42 37.68
N GLU A 325 -10.12 27.99 38.80
CA GLU A 325 -10.15 27.33 40.11
C GLU A 325 -9.57 25.89 40.10
N ASN A 326 -8.50 25.67 39.31
CA ASN A 326 -7.87 24.36 39.06
C ASN A 326 -8.76 23.33 38.34
N LYS A 327 -9.85 23.76 37.70
CA LYS A 327 -10.72 22.90 36.90
C LYS A 327 -10.74 23.35 35.44
N PRO A 328 -10.73 22.41 34.48
CA PRO A 328 -10.93 22.76 33.09
C PRO A 328 -12.36 23.26 32.86
N LEU A 329 -12.50 24.35 32.12
CA LEU A 329 -13.79 24.91 31.71
C LEU A 329 -14.35 24.18 30.48
N LEU A 330 -13.47 23.76 29.60
CA LEU A 330 -13.75 23.08 28.33
C LEU A 330 -12.97 21.77 28.23
N SER A 331 -13.46 20.87 27.38
CA SER A 331 -12.80 19.60 27.09
C SER A 331 -11.44 19.81 26.42
N TRP A 332 -10.51 18.87 26.64
CA TRP A 332 -9.30 18.76 25.83
C TRP A 332 -9.60 18.72 24.33
N ARG A 333 -10.76 18.18 23.93
CA ARG A 333 -11.24 18.13 22.54
C ARG A 333 -11.39 19.52 21.92
N VAL A 334 -11.79 20.51 22.71
CA VAL A 334 -11.87 21.92 22.26
C VAL A 334 -10.45 22.48 22.07
N HIS A 335 -9.55 22.25 23.02
CA HIS A 335 -8.17 22.73 22.93
C HIS A 335 -7.33 22.08 21.82
N LEU A 336 -7.78 20.94 21.29
CA LEU A 336 -7.16 20.30 20.12
C LEU A 336 -7.61 20.87 18.78
N LEU A 337 -8.72 21.63 18.71
CA LEU A 337 -9.27 22.16 17.46
C LEU A 337 -8.25 22.90 16.57
N PRO A 338 -7.35 23.75 17.11
CA PRO A 338 -6.34 24.42 16.28
C PRO A 338 -5.32 23.48 15.62
N PHE A 339 -5.24 22.23 16.07
CA PHE A 339 -4.28 21.21 15.59
C PHE A 339 -4.94 20.16 14.67
N VAL A 340 -6.22 20.34 14.36
CA VAL A 340 -7.02 19.45 13.50
C VAL A 340 -7.81 20.24 12.46
N ASP A 341 -7.27 21.37 12.02
CA ASP A 341 -7.87 22.25 11.00
C ASP A 341 -9.25 22.80 11.38
N GLN A 342 -9.50 23.01 12.68
CA GLN A 342 -10.75 23.56 13.23
C GLN A 342 -10.52 24.85 14.02
N ALA A 343 -9.52 25.64 13.63
CA ALA A 343 -9.17 26.90 14.32
C ALA A 343 -10.32 27.93 14.31
N ASP A 344 -11.11 27.99 13.24
CA ASP A 344 -12.27 28.89 13.17
C ASP A 344 -13.32 28.54 14.23
N LEU A 345 -13.64 27.26 14.39
CA LEU A 345 -14.55 26.79 15.43
C LEU A 345 -13.99 27.05 16.83
N TYR A 346 -12.67 26.90 17.04
CA TYR A 346 -12.03 27.23 18.31
C TYR A 346 -12.25 28.70 18.70
N ASN A 347 -12.13 29.62 17.74
CA ASN A 347 -12.29 31.05 17.96
C ASN A 347 -13.74 31.46 18.28
N GLU A 348 -14.72 30.58 18.03
CA GLU A 348 -16.11 30.82 18.44
C GLU A 348 -16.35 30.55 19.93
N PHE A 349 -15.50 29.79 20.61
CA PHE A 349 -15.68 29.46 22.03
C PHE A 349 -15.31 30.63 22.94
N HIS A 350 -16.10 30.83 24.01
CA HIS A 350 -15.69 31.62 25.16
C HIS A 350 -14.88 30.72 26.09
N LEU A 351 -13.55 30.86 26.03
CA LEU A 351 -12.60 29.98 26.74
C LEU A 351 -12.59 30.18 28.26
N ASP A 352 -13.12 31.31 28.73
CA ASP A 352 -13.29 31.69 30.13
C ASP A 352 -14.66 31.32 30.71
N GLU A 353 -15.52 30.70 29.90
CA GLU A 353 -16.82 30.19 30.31
C GLU A 353 -16.87 28.65 30.32
N SER A 354 -17.73 28.06 31.15
CA SER A 354 -17.94 26.62 31.16
C SER A 354 -18.51 26.10 29.84
N TRP A 355 -18.27 24.82 29.55
CA TRP A 355 -18.79 24.13 28.36
C TRP A 355 -20.30 24.21 28.17
N ASP A 356 -21.06 24.37 29.26
CA ASP A 356 -22.52 24.46 29.31
C ASP A 356 -23.05 25.89 29.48
N SER A 357 -22.20 26.90 29.33
CA SER A 357 -22.64 28.30 29.30
C SER A 357 -23.66 28.53 28.18
N PRO A 358 -24.56 29.53 28.31
CA PRO A 358 -25.54 29.82 27.27
C PRO A 358 -24.94 30.00 25.87
N HIS A 359 -23.71 30.53 25.78
CA HIS A 359 -22.98 30.69 24.52
C HIS A 359 -22.35 29.38 24.05
N ASN A 360 -21.46 28.77 24.84
CA ASN A 360 -20.69 27.59 24.44
C ASN A 360 -21.59 26.37 24.13
N LYS A 361 -22.72 26.25 24.83
CA LYS A 361 -23.68 25.17 24.59
C LYS A 361 -24.28 25.20 23.18
N THR A 362 -24.34 26.36 22.52
CA THR A 362 -24.82 26.48 21.14
C THR A 362 -23.89 25.80 20.13
N LEU A 363 -22.61 25.64 20.48
CA LEU A 363 -21.56 25.06 19.64
C LEU A 363 -21.53 23.52 19.68
N LEU A 364 -22.29 22.88 20.58
CA LEU A 364 -22.33 21.41 20.70
C LEU A 364 -22.62 20.71 19.37
N LYS A 365 -23.56 21.26 18.60
CA LYS A 365 -23.97 20.70 17.30
C LYS A 365 -22.92 20.87 16.19
N LYS A 366 -21.88 21.67 16.42
CA LYS A 366 -20.74 21.85 15.51
C LYS A 366 -19.61 20.85 15.79
N ILE A 367 -19.92 19.67 16.33
CA ILE A 367 -18.93 18.62 16.59
C ILE A 367 -18.15 18.28 15.31
N PRO A 368 -16.81 18.36 15.33
CA PRO A 368 -15.99 17.91 14.21
C PRO A 368 -16.16 16.42 13.90
N ASP A 369 -16.10 16.05 12.62
CA ASP A 369 -16.22 14.65 12.15
C ASP A 369 -15.22 13.70 12.82
N ILE A 370 -14.01 14.19 13.13
CA ILE A 370 -12.96 13.43 13.81
C ILE A 370 -13.33 12.92 15.22
N TYR A 371 -14.38 13.46 15.83
CA TYR A 371 -14.89 13.03 17.14
C TYR A 371 -16.12 12.10 17.03
N GLN A 372 -16.58 11.81 15.82
CA GLN A 372 -17.72 10.95 15.54
C GLN A 372 -17.23 9.55 15.13
N PHE A 373 -17.68 8.53 15.86
CA PHE A 373 -17.25 7.13 15.66
C PHE A 373 -18.43 6.18 15.47
N ASP A 374 -19.57 6.45 16.10
CA ASP A 374 -20.79 5.67 15.94
C ASP A 374 -21.96 6.56 15.54
N SER A 375 -22.60 6.22 14.42
CA SER A 375 -23.81 6.87 13.92
C SER A 375 -25.01 6.86 14.88
N GLN A 376 -25.02 5.95 15.88
CA GLN A 376 -26.07 5.87 16.90
C GLN A 376 -25.88 6.89 18.03
N VAL A 377 -24.72 7.52 18.14
CA VAL A 377 -24.46 8.54 19.15
C VAL A 377 -25.11 9.85 18.71
N GLU A 378 -25.84 10.49 19.63
CA GLU A 378 -26.49 11.78 19.38
C GLU A 378 -25.48 12.85 18.96
N LEU A 379 -25.82 13.62 17.93
CA LEU A 379 -24.97 14.69 17.40
C LEU A 379 -24.60 15.69 18.51
N GLY A 380 -23.30 15.89 18.69
CA GLY A 380 -22.73 16.72 19.76
C GLY A 380 -22.18 15.93 20.94
N ASN A 381 -22.35 14.60 20.95
CA ASN A 381 -21.68 13.71 21.87
C ASN A 381 -20.54 12.94 21.19
N THR A 382 -19.61 12.41 21.98
CA THR A 382 -18.46 11.64 21.49
C THR A 382 -18.12 10.49 22.41
N GLN A 383 -17.55 9.44 21.82
CA GLN A 383 -17.04 8.23 22.50
C GLN A 383 -15.51 8.24 22.67
N ALA A 384 -14.79 9.19 22.07
CA ALA A 384 -13.33 9.27 22.23
C ALA A 384 -13.00 9.86 23.60
N MET A 385 -12.52 9.04 24.54
CA MET A 385 -12.41 9.37 25.96
C MET A 385 -11.02 9.07 26.54
N THR A 386 -10.54 9.91 27.44
CA THR A 386 -9.41 9.57 28.33
C THR A 386 -9.90 8.86 29.59
N PHE A 387 -8.97 8.33 30.41
CA PHE A 387 -9.28 7.89 31.77
C PHE A 387 -8.91 8.98 32.78
N SER A 388 -9.80 9.20 33.74
CA SER A 388 -9.68 10.19 34.80
C SER A 388 -9.50 9.52 36.17
N GLY A 389 -8.63 10.10 37.00
CA GLY A 389 -8.34 9.59 38.33
C GLY A 389 -6.91 9.92 38.74
N LYS A 390 -6.58 9.87 40.04
CA LYS A 390 -5.24 10.24 40.54
C LYS A 390 -4.11 9.36 39.97
N GLN A 391 -4.44 8.17 39.50
CA GLN A 391 -3.50 7.19 38.95
C GLN A 391 -3.36 7.28 37.42
N THR A 392 -4.22 8.04 36.74
CA THR A 392 -4.23 8.13 35.28
C THR A 392 -3.36 9.29 34.79
N PRO A 393 -2.92 9.31 33.52
CA PRO A 393 -2.16 10.42 32.96
C PRO A 393 -2.93 11.75 33.05
N PHE A 394 -4.25 11.71 32.85
CA PHE A 394 -5.12 12.88 32.80
C PHE A 394 -5.89 13.08 34.11
N ALA A 395 -5.16 13.01 35.23
CA ALA A 395 -5.69 13.36 36.54
C ALA A 395 -6.14 14.83 36.55
N ALA A 396 -7.37 15.09 37.00
CA ALA A 396 -8.00 16.43 36.96
C ALA A 396 -7.01 17.57 37.33
N GLY A 397 -6.92 18.58 36.46
CA GLY A 397 -5.95 19.67 36.58
C GLY A 397 -5.01 19.71 35.38
N ARG A 398 -3.70 19.78 35.63
CA ARG A 398 -2.67 19.91 34.58
C ARG A 398 -2.45 18.58 33.84
N GLY A 399 -2.41 18.62 32.51
CA GLY A 399 -2.02 17.49 31.68
C GLY A 399 -0.56 17.06 31.92
N PRO A 400 -0.23 15.78 31.69
CA PRO A 400 1.08 15.23 32.00
C PRO A 400 2.15 15.73 31.04
N LYS A 401 3.36 15.94 31.54
CA LYS A 401 4.54 16.12 30.69
C LYS A 401 5.00 14.77 30.18
N GLY A 402 5.71 14.77 29.05
CA GLY A 402 6.25 13.52 28.51
C GLY A 402 7.17 12.77 29.50
N ARG A 403 7.91 13.50 30.35
CA ARG A 403 8.77 12.91 31.39
C ARG A 403 8.00 12.28 32.55
N ASP A 404 6.71 12.60 32.70
CA ASP A 404 5.89 12.07 33.79
C ASP A 404 5.38 10.66 33.44
N ILE A 405 5.40 10.27 32.16
CA ILE A 405 5.01 8.95 31.64
C ILE A 405 6.20 7.98 31.79
N THR A 406 6.45 7.51 33.01
CA THR A 406 7.63 6.68 33.33
C THR A 406 7.52 5.23 32.89
N ASP A 407 6.31 4.70 32.69
CA ASP A 407 6.10 3.33 32.17
C ASP A 407 6.31 3.25 30.64
N GLY A 408 6.48 4.40 30.00
CA GLY A 408 6.82 4.55 28.60
C GLY A 408 5.62 4.72 27.67
N PHE A 409 5.84 5.44 26.57
CA PHE A 409 4.76 5.80 25.63
C PHE A 409 4.12 4.60 24.94
N ILE A 410 4.83 3.47 24.82
CA ILE A 410 4.30 2.25 24.20
C ILE A 410 3.39 1.43 25.13
N ASN A 411 3.42 1.71 26.44
CA ASN A 411 2.71 0.92 27.47
C ASN A 411 1.55 1.69 28.13
N THR A 412 1.29 2.93 27.72
CA THR A 412 0.27 3.77 28.34
C THR A 412 -0.80 4.16 27.31
N ILE A 413 -2.06 3.90 27.63
CA ILE A 413 -3.22 4.34 26.86
C ILE A 413 -3.34 5.86 26.95
N GLN A 414 -3.48 6.50 25.79
CA GLN A 414 -3.77 7.92 25.68
C GLN A 414 -5.28 8.17 25.77
N PHE A 415 -6.06 7.50 24.92
CA PHE A 415 -7.52 7.56 24.92
C PHE A 415 -8.12 6.30 24.28
N VAL A 416 -9.42 6.11 24.45
CA VAL A 416 -10.18 4.95 23.94
C VAL A 416 -11.42 5.42 23.19
N VAL A 417 -12.00 4.55 22.37
CA VAL A 417 -13.39 4.68 21.90
C VAL A 417 -14.27 3.82 22.81
N ALA A 418 -15.06 4.46 23.67
CA ALA A 418 -15.94 3.80 24.63
C ALA A 418 -17.33 3.47 24.05
N ALA A 419 -18.17 2.77 24.80
CA ALA A 419 -19.51 2.40 24.35
C ALA A 419 -20.45 3.61 24.23
N PRO A 420 -21.48 3.55 23.35
CA PRO A 420 -22.39 4.69 23.10
C PRO A 420 -23.09 5.23 24.35
N ASP A 421 -23.39 4.39 25.34
CA ASP A 421 -24.04 4.75 26.61
C ASP A 421 -23.15 5.61 27.53
N THR A 422 -21.83 5.63 27.27
CA THR A 422 -20.88 6.50 27.97
C THR A 422 -20.65 7.83 27.28
N ALA A 423 -21.21 8.04 26.09
CA ALA A 423 -20.93 9.23 25.29
C ALA A 423 -21.31 10.51 26.04
N VAL A 424 -20.44 11.52 25.97
CA VAL A 424 -20.64 12.82 26.63
C VAL A 424 -20.59 13.94 25.61
N PRO A 425 -21.16 15.12 25.92
CA PRO A 425 -21.01 16.31 25.08
C PRO A 425 -19.52 16.57 24.82
N TRP A 426 -19.12 16.70 23.55
CA TRP A 426 -17.69 16.74 23.20
C TRP A 426 -16.94 17.93 23.80
N THR A 427 -17.65 19.00 24.17
CA THR A 427 -17.09 20.19 24.82
C THR A 427 -16.95 20.04 26.33
N LYS A 428 -17.57 19.02 26.94
CA LYS A 428 -17.57 18.80 28.39
C LYS A 428 -16.22 18.27 28.89
N PRO A 429 -15.64 18.86 29.94
CA PRO A 429 -14.45 18.31 30.58
C PRO A 429 -14.78 17.10 31.47
N GLY A 430 -13.80 16.21 31.60
CA GLY A 430 -13.92 14.97 32.37
C GLY A 430 -14.43 13.81 31.51
N ASP A 431 -13.81 12.64 31.70
CA ASP A 431 -14.04 11.44 30.91
C ASP A 431 -14.28 10.23 31.84
N LEU A 432 -13.77 9.05 31.49
CA LEU A 432 -14.09 7.80 32.16
C LEU A 432 -13.46 7.74 33.56
N PRO A 433 -14.23 7.48 34.63
CA PRO A 433 -13.65 7.29 35.96
C PRO A 433 -12.86 5.97 36.01
N PHE A 434 -11.60 6.04 36.43
CA PHE A 434 -10.76 4.85 36.55
C PHE A 434 -10.98 4.13 37.90
N ASP A 435 -11.32 2.86 37.82
CA ASP A 435 -11.34 1.90 38.93
C ASP A 435 -10.32 0.79 38.62
N PRO A 436 -9.20 0.68 39.35
CA PRO A 436 -8.15 -0.30 39.06
C PRO A 436 -8.62 -1.75 39.26
N GLU A 437 -9.65 -1.99 40.08
CA GLU A 437 -10.19 -3.33 40.32
C GLU A 437 -11.11 -3.79 39.18
N ASN A 438 -11.74 -2.85 38.47
CA ASN A 438 -12.62 -3.15 37.36
C ASN A 438 -12.61 -2.04 36.29
N PRO A 439 -11.48 -1.84 35.59
CA PRO A 439 -11.31 -0.71 34.67
C PRO A 439 -12.21 -0.80 33.43
N VAL A 440 -12.54 -2.02 32.99
CA VAL A 440 -13.40 -2.26 31.82
C VAL A 440 -14.82 -1.72 32.04
N LYS A 441 -15.32 -1.71 33.28
CA LYS A 441 -16.67 -1.21 33.60
C LYS A 441 -16.87 0.25 33.20
N ALA A 442 -15.81 1.05 33.21
CA ALA A 442 -15.90 2.46 32.83
C ALA A 442 -16.17 2.65 31.33
N LEU A 443 -15.96 1.62 30.50
CA LEU A 443 -16.15 1.67 29.05
C LEU A 443 -17.63 1.52 28.62
N GLY A 444 -18.53 1.20 29.54
CA GLY A 444 -19.97 1.02 29.28
C GLY A 444 -20.35 -0.30 28.61
N ASP A 445 -21.52 -0.32 27.99
CA ASP A 445 -22.12 -1.51 27.38
C ASP A 445 -21.52 -1.80 25.99
N LEU A 446 -20.27 -2.25 25.97
CA LEU A 446 -19.53 -2.58 24.75
C LEU A 446 -20.17 -3.76 23.99
N THR A 447 -20.47 -3.56 22.71
CA THR A 447 -21.13 -4.56 21.84
C THR A 447 -20.16 -5.48 21.09
N SER A 448 -18.89 -5.07 20.96
CA SER A 448 -17.83 -5.81 20.25
C SER A 448 -16.87 -6.47 21.23
N PRO A 449 -16.40 -7.73 21.01
CA PRO A 449 -15.49 -8.43 21.93
C PRO A 449 -14.16 -7.70 22.19
N GLU A 450 -13.83 -6.70 21.38
CA GLU A 450 -12.69 -5.80 21.56
C GLU A 450 -13.15 -4.34 21.46
N PHE A 451 -12.48 -3.46 22.22
CA PHE A 451 -12.61 -2.01 22.08
C PHE A 451 -11.32 -1.39 21.49
N ILE A 452 -11.42 -0.17 20.98
CA ILE A 452 -10.29 0.52 20.37
C ILE A 452 -9.58 1.40 21.41
N ALA A 453 -8.27 1.23 21.53
CA ALA A 453 -7.41 2.08 22.34
C ALA A 453 -6.31 2.72 21.49
N VAL A 454 -6.07 4.00 21.71
CA VAL A 454 -4.91 4.74 21.18
C VAL A 454 -3.88 4.82 22.28
N ILE A 455 -2.68 4.31 21.98
CA ILE A 455 -1.54 4.28 22.88
C ILE A 455 -0.77 5.62 22.75
N MET A 456 -0.08 6.04 23.81
CA MET A 456 0.69 7.30 23.85
C MET A 456 1.76 7.40 22.75
N ASP A 457 2.17 6.31 22.11
CA ASP A 457 3.03 6.28 20.92
C ASP A 457 2.27 6.50 19.58
N SER A 458 1.01 6.93 19.64
CA SER A 458 0.09 7.11 18.49
C SER A 458 -0.27 5.83 17.73
N SER A 459 0.00 4.66 18.32
CA SER A 459 -0.38 3.39 17.72
C SER A 459 -1.76 2.96 18.21
N ILE A 460 -2.56 2.36 17.33
CA ILE A 460 -3.95 2.02 17.60
C ILE A 460 -4.04 0.51 17.83
N ARG A 461 -4.78 0.08 18.86
CA ARG A 461 -4.91 -1.31 19.30
C ARG A 461 -6.37 -1.72 19.42
N TYR A 462 -6.66 -2.96 19.05
CA TYR A 462 -7.82 -3.66 19.57
C TYR A 462 -7.45 -4.26 20.93
N VAL A 463 -8.25 -3.97 21.94
CA VAL A 463 -8.08 -4.47 23.31
C VAL A 463 -9.27 -5.38 23.64
N PRO A 464 -9.05 -6.66 23.97
CA PRO A 464 -10.13 -7.57 24.34
C PRO A 464 -10.87 -7.08 25.58
N GLN A 465 -12.21 -7.16 25.58
CA GLN A 465 -13.01 -6.85 26.78
C GLN A 465 -12.67 -7.75 27.97
N ASN A 466 -12.26 -9.00 27.69
CA ASN A 466 -11.90 -9.99 28.69
C ASN A 466 -10.42 -9.94 29.11
N ILE A 467 -9.70 -8.87 28.75
CA ILE A 467 -8.35 -8.62 29.29
C ILE A 467 -8.40 -8.64 30.82
N PRO A 468 -7.41 -9.26 31.51
CA PRO A 468 -7.39 -9.22 32.97
C PRO A 468 -7.39 -7.78 33.48
N ALA A 469 -8.19 -7.49 34.52
CA ALA A 469 -8.36 -6.15 35.07
C ALA A 469 -7.01 -5.49 35.40
N GLN A 470 -6.09 -6.27 35.99
CA GLN A 470 -4.74 -5.81 36.31
C GLN A 470 -3.94 -5.39 35.07
N GLU A 471 -4.03 -6.11 33.96
CA GLU A 471 -3.31 -5.78 32.72
C GLU A 471 -3.85 -4.50 32.08
N LEU A 472 -5.18 -4.31 32.07
CA LEU A 472 -5.79 -3.06 31.61
C LEU A 472 -5.45 -1.90 32.56
N SER A 473 -5.37 -2.16 33.86
CA SER A 473 -4.93 -1.18 34.86
C SER A 473 -3.49 -0.70 34.62
N HIS A 474 -2.56 -1.62 34.31
CA HIS A 474 -1.19 -1.27 33.92
C HIS A 474 -1.15 -0.41 32.65
N LEU A 475 -2.00 -0.72 31.66
CA LEU A 475 -2.09 0.07 30.43
C LEU A 475 -2.69 1.47 30.64
N ILE A 476 -3.58 1.65 31.61
CA ILE A 476 -4.22 2.96 31.89
C ILE A 476 -3.31 3.86 32.73
N GLN A 477 -2.52 3.26 33.63
CA GLN A 477 -1.56 3.98 34.45
C GLN A 477 -0.30 4.33 33.65
N HIS A 478 0.46 5.31 34.14
CA HIS A 478 1.62 5.87 33.42
C HIS A 478 2.92 5.87 34.24
N LYS A 479 2.82 5.45 35.51
CA LYS A 479 3.91 5.49 36.47
C LYS A 479 3.81 4.43 37.57
N ASP A 480 3.14 3.33 37.31
CA ASP A 480 2.99 2.24 38.28
C ASP A 480 4.19 1.25 38.24
N GLY A 481 5.08 1.39 37.25
CA GLY A 481 6.26 0.57 37.04
C GLY A 481 5.97 -0.78 36.39
N ASN A 482 4.73 -1.05 36.00
CA ASN A 482 4.31 -2.33 35.41
C ASN A 482 4.11 -2.18 33.90
N VAL A 483 4.51 -3.20 33.15
CA VAL A 483 4.30 -3.28 31.70
C VAL A 483 3.65 -4.61 31.36
N ILE A 484 2.81 -4.62 30.33
CA ILE A 484 2.16 -5.85 29.87
C ILE A 484 3.16 -6.73 29.11
N ASN A 485 3.06 -8.05 29.26
CA ASN A 485 3.99 -9.01 28.66
C ASN A 485 3.48 -9.63 27.34
N PHE A 486 2.46 -9.05 26.71
CA PHE A 486 1.85 -9.61 25.51
C PHE A 486 1.51 -8.59 24.41
N GLN A 487 1.44 -9.14 23.20
CA GLN A 487 1.04 -8.55 21.92
C GLN A 487 -0.41 -8.08 21.84
N LEU A 488 -0.73 -6.78 22.02
CA LEU A 488 -2.05 -6.30 21.57
C LEU A 488 -2.10 -6.16 20.05
N ARG A 489 -3.22 -6.58 19.44
CA ARG A 489 -3.42 -6.53 17.98
C ARG A 489 -3.42 -5.07 17.50
N ARG A 490 -2.55 -4.75 16.55
CA ARG A 490 -2.47 -3.42 15.94
C ARG A 490 -3.51 -3.23 14.85
N ILE A 491 -4.07 -2.03 14.76
CA ILE A 491 -4.81 -1.60 13.56
C ILE A 491 -3.79 -1.00 12.59
N ILE A 492 -3.69 -1.56 11.39
CA ILE A 492 -2.74 -1.12 10.35
C ILE A 492 -3.51 -1.11 9.01
N PRO A 493 -3.82 0.06 8.42
CA PRO A 493 -4.11 0.13 7.00
C PRO A 493 -2.80 -0.13 6.27
N TYR A 494 -2.83 -1.02 5.29
CA TYR A 494 -1.61 -1.53 4.67
C TYR A 494 -1.03 -0.66 3.56
#